data_AF-A0A8C7AGL7-F1
#
_entry.id   AF-A0A8C7AGL7-F1
#
_cell.length_a   1.000
_cell.length_b   1.000
_cell.length_c   1.000
_cell.angle_alpha   90.00
_cell.angle_beta   90.00
_cell.angle_gamma   90.00
#
_symmetry.space_group_name_H-M   'P 1'
#
loop_
_entity.id
_entity.type
_entity.pdbx_description
1 polymer ?
#
loop_
_entity_poly.entity_id
_entity_poly.type
_entity_poly.pdbx_seq_one_letter_code
_entity_poly.pdbx_strand_id
1 'polypeptide(L)'
;MLPTHRPPSPRQLLPRGGLRDRATAAACPASGVPGAPEPGCWAVSAWAASYSQLSPSSRTSTHPASCFSLHPSGNTEGSAVSRGRPPPFLGTTVWASSANWTGGPTVKEFAPGVHAKVKPRANMGQKVTGGIKTVDMRDPTYRPLKQELQGLDYCKPTRLDLLLDMPPVSYDVQLLHSWNNNDRSLNVFVKEDDKLIFHRHPVAQSTDAIRGKVGYTRGLHVWQITWAMRQRGTHAVVGVATADAPLHSVGYTTLVGNNHESWGWDLGRNRLYHDGKNQPSKTYPAFLEPDETFIVPDSFLVALDMDDGTLSFIVDGQYMGVAFRGLKGKKLYPVVSAVWGHCEIRMRYLNGLDPEPLPLMDLCRRSVRLALGKERLADIHTLPLPASLKAYLLYQ
;
A
#
# COMPACT_ATOMS: atom_id res chain seq x y z
N MET A 1 -65.35 -51.82 8.21
CA MET A 1 -65.41 -51.61 9.67
C MET A 1 -64.42 -50.52 10.05
N LEU A 2 -64.94 -49.37 10.47
CA LEU A 2 -64.24 -48.29 11.22
C LEU A 2 -64.11 -48.70 12.71
N PRO A 3 -63.28 -48.08 13.58
CA PRO A 3 -63.29 -46.63 13.94
C PRO A 3 -61.90 -45.96 14.05
N THR A 4 -61.66 -44.73 13.56
CA THR A 4 -61.86 -43.39 14.18
C THR A 4 -61.38 -43.19 15.63
N HIS A 5 -60.47 -42.23 15.86
CA HIS A 5 -60.69 -41.10 16.78
C HIS A 5 -59.62 -39.98 16.68
N ARG A 6 -60.09 -38.75 16.39
CA ARG A 6 -59.47 -37.44 16.73
C ARG A 6 -59.67 -37.12 18.22
N PRO A 7 -58.97 -36.11 18.78
CA PRO A 7 -59.69 -34.93 19.32
C PRO A 7 -58.93 -33.58 19.01
N PRO A 8 -59.34 -32.37 19.47
CA PRO A 8 -59.70 -31.27 18.56
C PRO A 8 -58.96 -29.92 18.82
N SER A 9 -59.25 -28.93 17.98
CA SER A 9 -59.14 -27.47 18.24
C SER A 9 -60.58 -26.88 18.11
N PRO A 10 -60.88 -25.57 18.26
CA PRO A 10 -60.35 -24.42 19.04
C PRO A 10 -61.48 -23.66 19.81
N ARG A 11 -61.20 -22.51 20.47
CA ARG A 11 -62.13 -21.35 20.71
C ARG A 11 -61.35 -20.20 21.40
N GLN A 12 -61.07 -19.08 20.73
CA GLN A 12 -61.86 -17.83 20.65
C GLN A 12 -62.29 -17.24 22.01
N LEU A 13 -61.82 -16.01 22.30
CA LEU A 13 -62.62 -14.85 22.73
C LEU A 13 -61.75 -13.57 22.86
N LEU A 14 -62.00 -12.62 21.95
CA LEU A 14 -61.88 -11.16 22.16
C LEU A 14 -63.07 -10.71 23.04
N PRO A 15 -63.03 -9.58 23.79
CA PRO A 15 -63.30 -8.27 23.16
C PRO A 15 -62.66 -7.00 23.80
N ARG A 16 -62.57 -5.95 22.96
CA ARG A 16 -62.96 -4.52 23.11
C ARG A 16 -62.67 -3.82 24.46
N GLY A 17 -62.19 -2.59 24.55
CA GLY A 17 -62.02 -1.50 23.57
C GLY A 17 -62.22 -0.14 24.26
N GLY A 18 -61.48 0.88 23.77
CA GLY A 18 -61.78 2.32 23.91
C GLY A 18 -61.46 3.01 25.25
N LEU A 19 -61.26 4.32 25.35
CA LEU A 19 -61.01 5.46 24.45
C LEU A 19 -60.93 6.70 25.39
N ARG A 20 -60.26 7.78 24.97
CA ARG A 20 -60.33 9.18 25.49
C ARG A 20 -59.49 9.50 26.74
N ASP A 21 -58.95 10.70 26.95
CA ASP A 21 -58.80 11.94 26.16
C ASP A 21 -57.81 12.87 26.90
N ARG A 22 -57.14 13.74 26.12
CA ARG A 22 -56.72 15.15 26.39
C ARG A 22 -55.85 15.54 27.60
N ALA A 23 -54.75 16.26 27.30
CA ALA A 23 -54.55 17.72 27.56
C ALA A 23 -53.06 18.10 27.28
N THR A 24 -52.72 18.81 26.20
CA THR A 24 -52.50 20.29 26.07
C THR A 24 -51.44 20.93 26.98
N ALA A 25 -50.36 21.44 26.36
CA ALA A 25 -49.75 22.80 26.49
C ALA A 25 -48.32 22.75 25.88
N ALA A 26 -48.02 23.35 24.72
CA ALA A 26 -47.83 24.78 24.42
C ALA A 26 -46.58 25.41 25.07
N ALA A 27 -45.55 25.72 24.27
CA ALA A 27 -44.98 27.08 24.10
C ALA A 27 -43.56 27.06 23.48
N CYS A 28 -43.43 27.60 22.26
CA CYS A 28 -42.28 28.44 21.85
C CYS A 28 -42.61 29.90 22.21
N PRO A 29 -41.60 30.77 22.43
CA PRO A 29 -41.20 31.73 21.38
C PRO A 29 -39.66 31.94 21.33
N ALA A 30 -39.03 32.02 20.15
CA ALA A 30 -38.78 33.19 19.28
C ALA A 30 -37.58 34.10 19.69
N SER A 31 -36.69 34.27 18.70
CA SER A 31 -35.87 35.46 18.35
C SER A 31 -34.86 36.07 19.34
N GLY A 32 -33.62 36.28 18.85
CA GLY A 32 -32.73 37.32 19.38
C GLY A 32 -31.24 37.11 19.10
N VAL A 33 -30.75 37.58 17.96
CA VAL A 33 -29.33 37.96 17.72
C VAL A 33 -29.25 39.47 18.00
N PRO A 34 -28.27 39.97 18.78
CA PRO A 34 -27.07 40.56 18.17
C PRO A 34 -25.78 40.50 19.02
N GLY A 35 -24.64 40.70 18.34
CA GLY A 35 -23.49 41.36 18.95
C GLY A 35 -22.18 40.55 18.97
N ALA A 36 -21.33 40.82 17.98
CA ALA A 36 -19.89 40.56 18.06
C ALA A 36 -19.23 41.40 19.16
N PRO A 37 -18.06 40.96 19.65
CA PRO A 37 -16.94 41.89 19.73
C PRO A 37 -15.67 41.32 19.07
N GLU A 38 -14.96 42.23 18.41
CA GLU A 38 -13.61 42.07 17.83
C GLU A 38 -12.50 41.97 18.91
N PRO A 39 -11.25 41.65 18.53
CA PRO A 39 -10.34 40.83 19.33
C PRO A 39 -9.45 41.64 20.28
N GLY A 40 -9.29 41.13 21.50
CA GLY A 40 -8.34 41.63 22.49
C GLY A 40 -7.06 40.79 22.53
N CYS A 41 -5.94 41.42 22.16
CA CYS A 41 -4.57 40.96 22.38
C CYS A 41 -4.32 40.52 23.84
N TRP A 42 -3.78 39.32 24.05
CA TRP A 42 -3.00 39.00 25.24
C TRP A 42 -1.80 38.12 24.91
N ALA A 43 -0.64 38.71 25.21
CA ALA A 43 0.55 38.10 25.79
C ALA A 43 1.26 36.95 25.06
N VAL A 44 2.35 37.37 24.41
CA VAL A 44 3.62 36.67 24.28
C VAL A 44 4.02 36.06 25.64
N SER A 45 4.18 34.74 25.69
CA SER A 45 4.88 34.05 26.78
C SER A 45 6.21 33.53 26.23
N ALA A 46 7.27 34.26 26.54
CA ALA A 46 8.65 33.84 26.38
C ALA A 46 8.92 32.60 27.25
N TRP A 47 9.57 31.58 26.68
CA TRP A 47 10.35 30.62 27.46
C TRP A 47 11.82 30.87 27.16
N ALA A 48 12.47 31.50 28.15
CA ALA A 48 13.90 31.71 28.19
C ALA A 48 14.62 30.42 28.60
N ALA A 49 15.85 30.32 28.09
CA ALA A 49 16.79 29.25 28.23
C ALA A 49 17.15 28.89 29.69
N SER A 50 17.56 27.63 29.88
CA SER A 50 18.59 27.27 30.84
C SER A 50 19.54 26.28 30.19
N TYR A 51 20.75 26.79 29.89
CA TYR A 51 21.95 26.03 29.60
C TYR A 51 22.50 25.48 30.92
N SER A 52 22.79 24.18 30.99
CA SER A 52 23.78 23.66 31.93
C SER A 52 24.65 22.63 31.23
N GLN A 53 25.91 23.02 31.07
CA GLN A 53 27.03 22.26 30.57
C GLN A 53 27.27 21.01 31.41
N LEU A 54 27.69 19.90 30.78
CA LEU A 54 28.56 18.89 31.39
C LEU A 54 29.26 18.10 30.28
N SER A 55 30.59 18.07 30.31
CA SER A 55 31.49 17.19 29.55
C SER A 55 32.71 16.90 30.46
N PRO A 56 33.61 15.98 30.10
CA PRO A 56 33.61 14.61 30.62
C PRO A 56 34.85 14.32 31.48
N SER A 57 34.76 13.32 32.36
CA SER A 57 35.93 12.80 33.10
C SER A 57 36.12 11.30 32.87
N SER A 58 37.17 10.98 32.12
CA SER A 58 37.84 9.69 32.06
C SER A 58 38.47 9.32 33.40
N ARG A 59 38.35 8.05 33.83
CA ARG A 59 39.37 7.35 34.61
C ARG A 59 39.22 5.83 34.51
N THR A 60 40.34 5.23 34.15
CA THR A 60 40.76 3.83 34.18
C THR A 60 40.72 3.21 35.58
N SER A 61 40.39 1.91 35.74
CA SER A 61 41.38 0.84 36.00
C SER A 61 40.76 -0.54 36.34
N THR A 62 41.38 -1.58 35.76
CA THR A 62 41.77 -2.90 36.33
C THR A 62 40.77 -3.94 36.85
N HIS A 63 40.91 -5.14 36.25
CA HIS A 63 40.49 -6.50 36.65
C HIS A 63 40.86 -6.90 38.10
N PRO A 64 40.24 -7.99 38.61
CA PRO A 64 40.94 -9.28 38.56
C PRO A 64 40.08 -10.47 38.07
N ALA A 65 40.79 -11.53 37.69
CA ALA A 65 40.29 -12.82 37.24
C ALA A 65 40.05 -13.80 38.41
N SER A 66 39.22 -14.83 38.19
CA SER A 66 39.55 -16.20 38.59
C SER A 66 38.59 -17.23 37.96
N CYS A 67 39.21 -18.27 37.41
CA CYS A 67 38.68 -19.49 36.81
C CYS A 67 37.84 -20.35 37.77
N PHE A 68 36.99 -21.20 37.20
CA PHE A 68 36.94 -22.63 37.54
C PHE A 68 36.50 -23.45 36.32
N SER A 69 37.36 -24.37 35.90
CA SER A 69 37.06 -25.48 35.00
C SER A 69 36.85 -26.73 35.84
N LEU A 70 36.01 -27.68 35.38
CA LEU A 70 36.29 -29.13 35.40
C LEU A 70 35.16 -29.89 34.66
N HIS A 71 35.57 -30.58 33.59
CA HIS A 71 34.97 -31.76 32.94
C HIS A 71 35.34 -33.04 33.76
N PRO A 72 35.11 -34.33 33.35
CA PRO A 72 34.53 -34.89 32.11
C PRO A 72 33.61 -36.16 32.30
N SER A 73 33.31 -36.81 31.16
CA SER A 73 32.95 -38.23 30.91
C SER A 73 31.46 -38.56 30.83
N GLY A 74 30.94 -39.36 29.88
CA GLY A 74 31.51 -40.13 28.75
C GLY A 74 30.57 -41.30 28.39
N ASN A 75 30.47 -41.64 27.10
CA ASN A 75 29.96 -42.91 26.50
C ASN A 75 28.44 -43.18 26.58
N THR A 76 27.72 -43.83 25.64
CA THR A 76 28.03 -44.63 24.43
C THR A 76 26.73 -44.93 23.65
N GLU A 77 26.87 -45.29 22.36
CA GLU A 77 25.95 -46.13 21.53
C GLU A 77 24.57 -45.55 21.13
N GLY A 78 24.06 -45.66 19.91
CA GLY A 78 24.36 -46.49 18.75
C GLY A 78 23.09 -47.25 18.30
N SER A 79 22.48 -46.89 17.17
CA SER A 79 21.86 -47.82 16.20
C SER A 79 20.96 -47.14 15.15
N ALA A 80 21.11 -47.65 13.93
CA ALA A 80 20.38 -47.30 12.71
C ALA A 80 19.05 -48.04 12.58
N VAL A 81 18.07 -47.44 11.89
CA VAL A 81 17.02 -48.17 11.13
C VAL A 81 16.67 -47.40 9.85
N SER A 82 16.49 -48.18 8.80
CA SER A 82 16.24 -47.86 7.40
C SER A 82 14.74 -47.82 7.02
N ARG A 83 14.48 -47.53 5.73
CA ARG A 83 13.22 -47.66 4.94
C ARG A 83 12.36 -46.38 4.89
N GLY A 84 11.77 -45.95 3.77
CA GLY A 84 11.61 -46.51 2.44
C GLY A 84 10.91 -45.50 1.52
N ARG A 85 10.94 -45.75 0.20
CA ARG A 85 10.27 -44.97 -0.87
C ARG A 85 8.73 -44.95 -0.73
N PRO A 86 8.04 -43.97 -1.33
CA PRO A 86 6.67 -44.17 -1.83
C PRO A 86 6.61 -44.26 -3.39
N PRO A 87 5.57 -44.93 -3.96
CA PRO A 87 5.36 -45.11 -5.40
C PRO A 87 4.47 -44.01 -6.03
N PRO A 88 4.27 -44.01 -7.37
CA PRO A 88 3.60 -42.92 -8.09
C PRO A 88 2.09 -43.15 -8.24
N PHE A 89 1.32 -42.07 -8.41
CA PHE A 89 -0.08 -42.14 -8.83
C PHE A 89 -0.29 -41.35 -10.14
N LEU A 90 -0.73 -42.08 -11.16
CA LEU A 90 -1.40 -41.54 -12.35
C LEU A 90 -2.82 -41.10 -11.99
N GLY A 91 -3.28 -40.02 -12.63
CA GLY A 91 -4.67 -39.56 -12.58
C GLY A 91 -4.94 -38.54 -13.68
N THR A 92 -5.27 -39.05 -14.86
CA THR A 92 -5.85 -38.36 -16.01
C THR A 92 -7.13 -37.61 -15.62
N THR A 93 -7.31 -36.38 -16.11
CA THR A 93 -8.62 -35.89 -16.57
C THR A 93 -8.43 -34.75 -17.58
N VAL A 94 -8.92 -35.02 -18.78
CA VAL A 94 -9.10 -34.12 -19.93
C VAL A 94 -10.31 -33.23 -19.67
N TRP A 95 -10.22 -31.91 -19.89
CA TRP A 95 -11.38 -31.07 -20.21
C TRP A 95 -11.06 -30.10 -21.35
N ALA A 96 -12.09 -29.93 -22.16
CA ALA A 96 -12.08 -29.54 -23.55
C ALA A 96 -11.78 -28.05 -23.79
N SER A 97 -11.10 -27.83 -24.90
CA SER A 97 -11.04 -26.57 -25.65
C SER A 97 -12.43 -26.20 -26.19
N SER A 98 -12.76 -24.91 -26.15
CA SER A 98 -13.80 -24.33 -27.00
C SER A 98 -13.33 -22.96 -27.46
N ALA A 99 -12.97 -22.91 -28.74
CA ALA A 99 -12.71 -21.70 -29.51
C ALA A 99 -13.91 -21.38 -30.41
N ASN A 100 -13.93 -20.12 -30.85
CA ASN A 100 -14.67 -19.53 -31.95
C ASN A 100 -16.09 -19.01 -31.68
N TRP A 101 -16.16 -17.69 -31.51
CA TRP A 101 -17.19 -16.87 -32.12
C TRP A 101 -16.52 -15.80 -32.98
N THR A 102 -16.62 -15.98 -34.30
CA THR A 102 -16.34 -14.97 -35.33
C THR A 102 -17.67 -14.62 -36.00
N GLY A 103 -17.89 -13.34 -36.27
CA GLY A 103 -19.04 -12.90 -37.08
C GLY A 103 -19.47 -11.47 -36.83
N GLY A 104 -18.74 -10.50 -37.39
CA GLY A 104 -19.34 -9.22 -37.75
C GLY A 104 -20.00 -9.32 -39.12
N PRO A 105 -20.91 -8.39 -39.49
CA PRO A 105 -21.18 -8.10 -40.88
C PRO A 105 -20.68 -6.71 -41.28
N THR A 106 -20.23 -6.69 -42.52
CA THR A 106 -19.66 -5.61 -43.31
C THR A 106 -20.70 -4.60 -43.80
N VAL A 107 -20.16 -3.41 -44.08
CA VAL A 107 -20.75 -2.21 -44.68
C VAL A 107 -21.40 -2.46 -46.04
N LYS A 108 -22.48 -1.72 -46.34
CA LYS A 108 -22.77 -1.25 -47.70
C LYS A 108 -23.06 0.27 -47.72
N GLU A 109 -22.37 0.87 -48.67
CA GLU A 109 -22.20 2.24 -49.11
C GLU A 109 -23.43 2.80 -49.86
N PHE A 110 -23.65 4.12 -49.86
CA PHE A 110 -24.12 4.93 -51.01
C PHE A 110 -24.10 6.45 -50.69
N ALA A 111 -23.03 7.13 -51.13
CA ALA A 111 -22.93 8.30 -52.05
C ALA A 111 -23.87 9.55 -51.95
N PRO A 112 -23.52 10.71 -52.57
CA PRO A 112 -23.43 12.02 -51.89
C PRO A 112 -24.31 13.14 -52.51
N GLY A 113 -24.34 14.31 -51.86
CA GLY A 113 -25.04 15.51 -52.36
C GLY A 113 -24.19 16.78 -52.23
N VAL A 114 -23.88 17.38 -53.38
CA VAL A 114 -23.09 18.60 -53.62
C VAL A 114 -23.94 19.87 -53.48
N HIS A 115 -23.30 21.01 -53.17
CA HIS A 115 -23.58 22.42 -53.56
C HIS A 115 -23.26 23.35 -52.37
N ALA A 116 -22.64 24.54 -52.49
CA ALA A 116 -22.12 25.30 -53.61
C ALA A 116 -21.07 26.32 -53.07
N LYS A 117 -20.19 26.76 -53.96
CA LYS A 117 -19.21 27.84 -53.78
C LYS A 117 -19.86 29.17 -53.37
N VAL A 118 -19.26 29.84 -52.39
CA VAL A 118 -19.19 31.32 -52.35
C VAL A 118 -17.77 31.71 -51.92
N LYS A 119 -17.02 32.35 -52.81
CA LYS A 119 -15.83 33.14 -52.47
C LYS A 119 -16.27 34.59 -52.27
N PRO A 120 -15.73 35.28 -51.26
CA PRO A 120 -15.28 36.63 -51.48
C PRO A 120 -13.83 36.87 -51.02
N ARG A 121 -13.31 37.97 -51.58
CA ARG A 121 -11.96 38.52 -51.59
C ARG A 121 -11.18 38.54 -50.28
N ALA A 122 -9.85 38.48 -50.45
CA ALA A 122 -8.84 38.79 -49.46
C ALA A 122 -8.98 40.22 -48.93
N ASN A 123 -8.77 40.38 -47.62
CA ASN A 123 -8.43 41.65 -47.00
C ASN A 123 -7.34 41.38 -45.95
N MET A 124 -6.20 42.05 -46.07
CA MET A 124 -5.14 42.03 -45.07
C MET A 124 -5.63 42.76 -43.82
N GLY A 125 -5.63 42.06 -42.69
CA GLY A 125 -5.89 42.62 -41.37
C GLY A 125 -5.09 41.86 -40.34
N GLN A 126 -3.96 42.43 -39.95
CA GLN A 126 -3.14 41.95 -38.84
C GLN A 126 -3.93 42.19 -37.55
N LYS A 127 -4.49 41.13 -36.95
CA LYS A 127 -5.05 41.16 -35.60
C LYS A 127 -4.35 40.09 -34.75
N VAL A 128 -3.51 40.56 -33.85
CA VAL A 128 -2.95 39.79 -32.75
C VAL A 128 -4.10 39.45 -31.80
N THR A 129 -4.51 38.19 -31.76
CA THR A 129 -5.36 37.65 -30.69
C THR A 129 -4.60 36.50 -30.04
N GLY A 130 -4.11 36.75 -28.82
CA GLY A 130 -3.55 35.74 -27.94
C GLY A 130 -4.61 34.71 -27.59
N GLY A 131 -4.64 33.62 -28.35
CA GLY A 131 -5.27 32.37 -27.94
C GLY A 131 -4.17 31.48 -27.38
N ILE A 132 -4.27 31.12 -26.10
CA ILE A 132 -3.54 29.97 -25.57
C ILE A 132 -4.00 28.77 -26.40
N LYS A 133 -3.14 28.32 -27.31
CA LYS A 133 -3.40 27.11 -28.10
C LYS A 133 -3.45 25.95 -27.10
N THR A 134 -4.62 25.37 -26.90
CA THR A 134 -4.74 24.03 -26.33
C THR A 134 -3.94 23.10 -27.24
N VAL A 135 -2.79 22.65 -26.73
CA VAL A 135 -1.88 21.77 -27.47
C VAL A 135 -2.58 20.44 -27.68
N ASP A 136 -2.75 20.05 -28.94
CA ASP A 136 -3.30 18.74 -29.28
C ASP A 136 -2.24 17.67 -29.03
N MET A 137 -2.38 16.94 -27.91
CA MET A 137 -1.44 15.89 -27.48
C MET A 137 -1.38 14.66 -28.41
N ARG A 138 -2.09 14.67 -29.54
CA ARG A 138 -2.05 13.62 -30.56
C ARG A 138 -1.07 13.90 -31.71
N ASP A 139 -0.44 15.08 -31.73
CA ASP A 139 0.54 15.43 -32.76
C ASP A 139 1.80 14.53 -32.65
N PRO A 140 2.19 13.83 -33.74
CA PRO A 140 3.33 12.91 -33.75
C PRO A 140 4.68 13.57 -33.42
N THR A 141 4.81 14.89 -33.56
CA THR A 141 6.03 15.63 -33.19
C THR A 141 6.25 15.72 -31.67
N TYR A 142 5.20 15.54 -30.87
CA TYR A 142 5.26 15.55 -29.40
C TYR A 142 5.34 14.16 -28.77
N ARG A 143 5.31 13.08 -29.57
CA ARG A 143 5.46 11.69 -29.07
C ARG A 143 6.79 11.46 -28.33
N PRO A 144 7.95 11.95 -28.82
CA PRO A 144 9.22 11.79 -28.09
C PRO A 144 9.20 12.51 -26.75
N LEU A 145 8.69 13.76 -26.71
CA LEU A 145 8.54 14.53 -25.49
C LEU A 145 7.56 13.87 -24.50
N LYS A 146 6.48 13.25 -24.99
CA LYS A 146 5.54 12.49 -24.16
C LYS A 146 6.19 11.23 -23.57
N GLN A 147 7.02 10.53 -24.35
CA GLN A 147 7.79 9.38 -23.86
C GLN A 147 8.87 9.78 -22.86
N GLU A 148 9.55 10.91 -23.07
CA GLU A 148 10.51 11.47 -22.10
C GLU A 148 9.81 11.92 -20.81
N LEU A 149 8.69 12.63 -20.90
CA LEU A 149 7.88 13.03 -19.74
C LEU A 149 7.32 11.82 -18.98
N GLN A 150 6.87 10.78 -19.70
CA GLN A 150 6.49 9.49 -19.09
C GLN A 150 7.70 8.83 -18.42
N GLY A 151 8.89 8.88 -19.03
CA GLY A 151 10.13 8.37 -18.43
C GLY A 151 10.52 9.07 -17.14
N LEU A 152 10.22 10.37 -16.99
CA LEU A 152 10.42 11.12 -15.75
C LEU A 152 9.48 10.67 -14.63
N ASP A 153 8.23 10.31 -14.94
CA ASP A 153 7.27 9.78 -13.95
C ASP A 153 7.70 8.41 -13.38
N TYR A 154 8.61 7.71 -14.05
CA TYR A 154 9.18 6.42 -13.61
C TYR A 154 10.59 6.54 -13.03
N CYS A 155 11.13 7.76 -12.91
CA CYS A 155 12.36 8.01 -12.18
C CYS A 155 12.09 8.00 -10.67
N LYS A 156 12.90 7.30 -9.89
CA LYS A 156 12.78 7.31 -8.42
C LYS A 156 12.93 8.75 -7.87
N PRO A 157 11.98 9.25 -7.08
CA PRO A 157 12.15 10.53 -6.38
C PRO A 157 13.41 10.54 -5.52
N THR A 158 14.09 11.69 -5.44
CA THR A 158 15.39 11.81 -4.74
C THR A 158 15.32 11.35 -3.27
N ARG A 159 14.24 11.69 -2.54
CA ARG A 159 14.03 11.24 -1.15
C ARG A 159 13.90 9.72 -1.05
N LEU A 160 13.17 9.10 -1.98
CA LEU A 160 13.02 7.65 -2.03
C LEU A 160 14.34 6.96 -2.34
N ASP A 161 15.08 7.45 -3.32
CA ASP A 161 16.37 6.88 -3.70
C ASP A 161 17.40 6.97 -2.57
N LEU A 162 17.41 8.09 -1.82
CA LEU A 162 18.25 8.24 -0.63
C LEU A 162 17.84 7.27 0.50
N LEU A 163 16.54 7.17 0.80
CA LEU A 163 16.02 6.24 1.81
C LEU A 163 16.43 4.80 1.51
N LEU A 164 16.37 4.39 0.25
CA LEU A 164 16.72 3.04 -0.20
C LEU A 164 18.24 2.76 -0.18
N ASP A 165 19.09 3.79 -0.16
CA ASP A 165 20.55 3.65 -0.03
C ASP A 165 20.99 3.59 1.45
N MET A 166 20.13 3.98 2.39
CA MET A 166 20.40 3.85 3.82
C MET A 166 20.41 2.36 4.24
N PRO A 167 21.24 1.99 5.24
CA PRO A 167 21.18 0.66 5.83
C PRO A 167 19.77 0.35 6.34
N PRO A 168 19.30 -0.91 6.22
CA PRO A 168 17.98 -1.28 6.72
C PRO A 168 17.91 -1.12 8.24
N VAL A 169 16.73 -0.77 8.74
CA VAL A 169 16.49 -0.71 10.19
C VAL A 169 16.72 -2.07 10.88
N SER A 170 17.02 -2.04 12.17
CA SER A 170 17.17 -3.23 13.00
C SER A 170 15.88 -4.07 13.06
N TYR A 171 16.03 -5.35 13.42
CA TYR A 171 14.89 -6.27 13.55
C TYR A 171 13.85 -5.80 14.56
N ASP A 172 14.27 -5.19 15.68
CA ASP A 172 13.35 -4.64 16.68
C ASP A 172 12.45 -3.55 16.10
N VAL A 173 13.00 -2.68 15.25
CA VAL A 173 12.20 -1.67 14.54
C VAL A 173 11.28 -2.34 13.52
N GLN A 174 11.74 -3.37 12.80
CA GLN A 174 10.85 -4.14 11.91
C GLN A 174 9.64 -4.71 12.66
N LEU A 175 9.85 -5.22 13.89
CA LEU A 175 8.79 -5.74 14.75
C LEU A 175 7.79 -4.67 15.23
N LEU A 176 8.26 -3.43 15.47
CA LEU A 176 7.37 -2.31 15.83
C LEU A 176 6.41 -1.98 14.68
N HIS A 177 6.88 -2.10 13.45
CA HIS A 177 6.10 -1.80 12.24
C HIS A 177 5.41 -3.03 11.62
N SER A 178 5.54 -4.21 12.23
CA SER A 178 5.01 -5.46 11.70
C SER A 178 3.48 -5.54 11.72
N TRP A 179 2.92 -6.68 11.25
CA TRP A 179 1.50 -6.96 11.32
C TRP A 179 0.92 -6.87 12.73
N ASN A 180 -0.29 -6.32 12.85
CA ASN A 180 -0.97 -6.17 14.13
C ASN A 180 -1.91 -7.34 14.38
N ASN A 181 -1.53 -8.24 15.31
CA ASN A 181 -2.35 -9.40 15.65
C ASN A 181 -3.68 -9.05 16.34
N ASN A 182 -3.84 -7.80 16.78
CA ASN A 182 -5.07 -7.28 17.39
C ASN A 182 -5.96 -6.51 16.39
N ASP A 183 -5.50 -6.33 15.15
CA ASP A 183 -6.19 -5.53 14.13
C ASP A 183 -6.19 -6.26 12.77
N ARG A 184 -7.03 -7.30 12.72
CA ARG A 184 -7.06 -8.30 11.66
C ARG A 184 -8.44 -8.95 11.50
N SER A 185 -8.66 -9.60 10.36
CA SER A 185 -9.70 -10.63 10.25
C SER A 185 -9.44 -11.76 11.25
N LEU A 186 -10.51 -12.37 11.75
CA LEU A 186 -10.43 -13.55 12.60
C LEU A 186 -9.84 -14.77 11.87
N ASN A 187 -9.87 -14.78 10.54
CA ASN A 187 -9.38 -15.90 9.71
C ASN A 187 -7.88 -15.83 9.39
N VAL A 188 -7.17 -14.82 9.89
CA VAL A 188 -5.71 -14.71 9.76
C VAL A 188 -5.09 -14.61 11.15
N PHE A 189 -3.83 -15.00 11.31
CA PHE A 189 -3.08 -14.81 12.55
C PHE A 189 -1.62 -14.52 12.25
N VAL A 190 -0.98 -13.70 13.10
CA VAL A 190 0.47 -13.47 13.02
C VAL A 190 1.19 -14.70 13.59
N LYS A 191 2.19 -15.20 12.88
CA LYS A 191 2.96 -16.39 13.30
C LYS A 191 3.77 -16.11 14.56
N GLU A 192 3.88 -17.12 15.43
CA GLU A 192 4.63 -17.01 16.69
C GLU A 192 6.15 -17.06 16.46
N ASP A 193 6.59 -17.89 15.51
CA ASP A 193 7.99 -18.09 15.11
C ASP A 193 8.54 -16.92 14.28
N ASP A 194 7.69 -16.25 13.49
CA ASP A 194 8.06 -15.04 12.76
C ASP A 194 6.93 -14.00 12.77
N LYS A 195 7.06 -13.01 13.66
CA LYS A 195 6.08 -11.92 13.84
C LYS A 195 6.01 -10.93 12.66
N LEU A 196 6.85 -11.09 11.64
CA LEU A 196 6.75 -10.37 10.38
C LEU A 196 5.82 -11.05 9.39
N ILE A 197 5.38 -12.28 9.65
CA ILE A 197 4.52 -13.08 8.78
C ILE A 197 3.15 -13.25 9.42
N PHE A 198 2.09 -13.09 8.64
CA PHE A 198 0.78 -13.64 8.99
C PHE A 198 0.44 -14.83 8.09
N HIS A 199 -0.36 -15.74 8.63
CA HIS A 199 -0.91 -16.90 7.96
C HIS A 199 -2.43 -16.78 7.84
N ARG A 200 -3.00 -17.19 6.72
CA ARG A 200 -4.46 -17.24 6.50
C ARG A 200 -5.01 -18.66 6.61
N HIS A 201 -6.03 -18.87 7.43
CA HIS A 201 -6.78 -20.13 7.47
C HIS A 201 -7.50 -20.41 6.13
N PRO A 202 -7.65 -21.69 5.72
CA PRO A 202 -8.28 -22.07 4.45
C PRO A 202 -9.82 -21.95 4.51
N VAL A 203 -10.32 -20.73 4.73
CA VAL A 203 -11.75 -20.44 4.80
C VAL A 203 -12.26 -20.13 3.39
N ALA A 204 -13.22 -20.91 2.93
CA ALA A 204 -13.86 -20.74 1.63
C ALA A 204 -14.78 -19.50 1.61
N GLN A 205 -14.94 -18.87 0.45
CA GLN A 205 -15.82 -17.71 0.25
C GLN A 205 -15.55 -16.60 1.29
N SER A 206 -14.28 -16.31 1.53
CA SER A 206 -13.84 -15.29 2.47
C SER A 206 -12.68 -14.50 1.88
N THR A 207 -12.73 -13.18 2.06
CA THR A 207 -11.62 -12.26 1.83
C THR A 207 -11.20 -11.68 3.16
N ASP A 208 -9.91 -11.77 3.49
CA ASP A 208 -9.41 -11.47 4.81
C ASP A 208 -8.21 -10.53 4.75
N ALA A 209 -8.20 -9.52 5.61
CA ALA A 209 -7.17 -8.50 5.67
C ALA A 209 -6.60 -8.33 7.08
N ILE A 210 -5.46 -7.66 7.14
CA ILE A 210 -4.74 -7.33 8.36
C ILE A 210 -3.97 -6.02 8.14
N ARG A 211 -3.94 -5.17 9.17
CA ARG A 211 -3.16 -3.92 9.17
C ARG A 211 -1.81 -4.08 9.88
N GLY A 212 -0.86 -3.25 9.50
CA GLY A 212 0.35 -3.01 10.28
C GLY A 212 0.05 -2.31 11.61
N LYS A 213 0.96 -2.40 12.58
CA LYS A 213 0.80 -1.78 13.91
C LYS A 213 0.85 -0.24 13.85
N VAL A 214 1.71 0.31 13.00
CA VAL A 214 1.96 1.75 12.92
C VAL A 214 1.12 2.36 11.81
N GLY A 215 0.37 3.40 12.15
CA GLY A 215 -0.31 4.27 11.21
C GLY A 215 0.47 5.55 11.00
N TYR A 216 0.88 5.83 9.78
CA TYR A 216 1.72 6.96 9.39
C TYR A 216 0.88 8.20 9.09
N THR A 217 1.40 9.36 9.48
CA THR A 217 0.72 10.68 9.31
C THR A 217 1.60 11.74 8.66
N ARG A 218 2.91 11.51 8.60
CA ARG A 218 3.97 12.37 8.05
C ARG A 218 5.15 11.50 7.65
N GLY A 219 6.05 12.03 6.83
CA GLY A 219 7.26 11.35 6.41
C GLY A 219 7.08 10.41 5.21
N LEU A 220 8.20 9.96 4.68
CA LEU A 220 8.30 8.92 3.67
C LEU A 220 8.61 7.59 4.35
N HIS A 221 7.84 6.55 4.05
CA HIS A 221 7.97 5.23 4.66
C HIS A 221 8.05 4.16 3.58
N VAL A 222 8.98 3.22 3.73
CA VAL A 222 9.12 2.09 2.80
C VAL A 222 9.12 0.78 3.55
N TRP A 223 8.32 -0.16 3.07
CA TRP A 223 8.33 -1.55 3.51
C TRP A 223 8.33 -2.50 2.32
N GLN A 224 8.91 -3.67 2.52
CA GLN A 224 8.87 -4.78 1.59
C GLN A 224 7.69 -5.69 1.94
N ILE A 225 6.98 -6.14 0.91
CA ILE A 225 6.06 -7.27 0.99
C ILE A 225 6.71 -8.46 0.31
N THR A 226 6.70 -9.60 0.99
CA THR A 226 7.02 -10.90 0.38
C THR A 226 5.76 -11.75 0.40
N TRP A 227 5.21 -12.00 -0.78
CA TRP A 227 4.00 -12.79 -1.01
C TRP A 227 4.20 -13.69 -2.22
N ALA A 228 4.40 -14.97 -1.95
CA ALA A 228 4.61 -16.00 -2.98
C ALA A 228 3.52 -15.94 -4.06
N MET A 229 3.92 -15.84 -5.33
CA MET A 229 3.01 -15.70 -6.47
C MET A 229 1.96 -16.82 -6.51
N ARG A 230 2.37 -18.05 -6.18
CA ARG A 230 1.51 -19.23 -6.14
C ARG A 230 0.47 -19.22 -5.02
N GLN A 231 0.59 -18.29 -4.06
CA GLN A 231 -0.31 -18.15 -2.90
C GLN A 231 -1.19 -16.89 -2.98
N ARG A 232 -1.35 -16.29 -4.17
CA ARG A 232 -2.14 -15.05 -4.35
C ARG A 232 -3.63 -15.31 -4.60
N GLY A 233 -3.94 -16.38 -5.33
CA GLY A 233 -5.32 -16.71 -5.71
C GLY A 233 -5.95 -15.65 -6.62
N THR A 234 -7.27 -15.51 -6.54
CA THR A 234 -8.05 -14.65 -7.43
C THR A 234 -7.98 -13.17 -7.08
N HIS A 235 -7.69 -12.82 -5.83
CA HIS A 235 -7.62 -11.43 -5.34
C HIS A 235 -6.49 -11.31 -4.31
N ALA A 236 -5.38 -10.72 -4.74
CA ALA A 236 -4.24 -10.41 -3.87
C ALA A 236 -3.98 -8.91 -3.96
N VAL A 237 -4.36 -8.19 -2.92
CA VAL A 237 -4.35 -6.72 -2.93
C VAL A 237 -3.43 -6.20 -1.84
N VAL A 238 -2.56 -5.25 -2.19
CA VAL A 238 -1.61 -4.60 -1.27
C VAL A 238 -1.80 -3.10 -1.32
N GLY A 239 -1.75 -2.43 -0.16
CA GLY A 239 -1.73 -0.98 -0.13
C GLY A 239 -1.81 -0.41 1.28
N VAL A 240 -2.65 0.61 1.44
CA VAL A 240 -2.83 1.32 2.72
C VAL A 240 -4.30 1.54 3.05
N ALA A 241 -4.61 1.64 4.33
CA ALA A 241 -5.96 1.88 4.82
C ALA A 241 -5.97 2.77 6.06
N THR A 242 -7.10 3.41 6.31
CA THR A 242 -7.41 3.99 7.63
C THR A 242 -7.73 2.88 8.65
N ALA A 243 -7.93 3.27 9.91
CA ALA A 243 -8.39 2.36 10.95
C ALA A 243 -9.84 1.87 10.71
N ASP A 244 -10.64 2.62 9.97
CA ASP A 244 -12.06 2.36 9.76
C ASP A 244 -12.32 1.40 8.57
N ALA A 245 -11.30 1.11 7.77
CA ALA A 245 -11.44 0.15 6.67
C ALA A 245 -11.80 -1.26 7.20
N PRO A 246 -12.79 -1.95 6.61
CA PRO A 246 -13.16 -3.29 7.01
C PRO A 246 -12.05 -4.29 6.69
N LEU A 247 -11.82 -5.24 7.60
CA LEU A 247 -10.77 -6.25 7.43
C LEU A 247 -11.28 -7.63 7.00
N HIS A 248 -12.57 -7.76 6.73
CA HIS A 248 -13.18 -9.01 6.26
C HIS A 248 -14.33 -8.72 5.30
N SER A 249 -14.53 -9.60 4.32
CA SER A 249 -15.74 -9.65 3.50
C SER A 249 -16.07 -11.10 3.15
N VAL A 250 -17.37 -11.38 3.06
CA VAL A 250 -17.88 -12.62 2.48
C VAL A 250 -17.62 -12.61 0.97
N GLY A 251 -17.31 -13.77 0.42
CA GLY A 251 -16.94 -13.99 -0.98
C GLY A 251 -15.47 -13.67 -1.28
N TYR A 252 -15.04 -13.99 -2.50
CA TYR A 252 -13.73 -13.60 -3.03
C TYR A 252 -13.84 -12.26 -3.74
N THR A 253 -13.28 -11.22 -3.15
CA THR A 253 -13.46 -9.83 -3.61
C THR A 253 -12.17 -9.03 -3.50
N THR A 254 -12.09 -7.93 -4.24
CA THR A 254 -11.10 -6.87 -3.97
C THR A 254 -11.56 -6.10 -2.74
N LEU A 255 -11.13 -6.49 -1.53
CA LEU A 255 -11.55 -5.85 -0.28
C LEU A 255 -10.82 -4.51 -0.03
N VAL A 256 -9.49 -4.52 -0.06
CA VAL A 256 -8.71 -3.27 0.02
C VAL A 256 -8.91 -2.47 -1.27
N GLY A 257 -9.29 -1.20 -1.13
CA GLY A 257 -9.64 -0.33 -2.26
C GLY A 257 -11.12 -0.34 -2.66
N ASN A 258 -11.96 -1.18 -2.04
CA ASN A 258 -13.39 -1.27 -2.37
C ASN A 258 -14.22 -0.07 -1.90
N ASN A 259 -13.69 0.69 -0.93
CA ASN A 259 -14.34 1.85 -0.32
C ASN A 259 -13.35 3.03 -0.23
N HIS A 260 -13.81 4.15 0.30
CA HIS A 260 -13.00 5.37 0.46
C HIS A 260 -11.98 5.29 1.61
N GLU A 261 -12.03 4.24 2.45
CA GLU A 261 -11.15 4.07 3.60
C GLU A 261 -9.83 3.34 3.25
N SER A 262 -9.67 2.88 2.02
CA SER A 262 -8.49 2.11 1.60
C SER A 262 -8.10 2.35 0.14
N TRP A 263 -6.82 2.11 -0.15
CA TRP A 263 -6.18 2.25 -1.46
C TRP A 263 -5.35 0.99 -1.72
N GLY A 264 -5.64 0.27 -2.80
CA GLY A 264 -5.05 -1.06 -3.04
C GLY A 264 -4.65 -1.30 -4.49
N TRP A 265 -3.51 -1.97 -4.68
CA TRP A 265 -3.08 -2.53 -5.95
C TRP A 265 -3.35 -4.04 -5.96
N ASP A 266 -4.24 -4.48 -6.87
CA ASP A 266 -4.48 -5.88 -7.15
C ASP A 266 -3.36 -6.42 -8.05
N LEU A 267 -2.52 -7.29 -7.47
CA LEU A 267 -1.31 -7.82 -8.08
C LEU A 267 -1.61 -8.77 -9.25
N GLY A 268 -2.77 -9.42 -9.26
CA GLY A 268 -3.16 -10.35 -10.31
C GLY A 268 -3.79 -9.66 -11.51
N ARG A 269 -4.52 -8.57 -11.25
CA ARG A 269 -5.21 -7.79 -12.30
C ARG A 269 -4.41 -6.61 -12.81
N ASN A 270 -3.31 -6.24 -12.15
CA ASN A 270 -2.56 -5.01 -12.44
C ASN A 270 -3.48 -3.78 -12.43
N ARG A 271 -4.33 -3.70 -11.40
CA ARG A 271 -5.35 -2.65 -11.25
C ARG A 271 -5.29 -2.00 -9.89
N LEU A 272 -5.40 -0.67 -9.88
CA LEU A 272 -5.54 0.14 -8.68
C LEU A 272 -7.02 0.34 -8.36
N TYR A 273 -7.35 0.15 -7.08
CA TYR A 273 -8.68 0.32 -6.53
C TYR A 273 -8.64 1.31 -5.36
N HIS A 274 -9.56 2.26 -5.41
CA HIS A 274 -9.92 3.14 -4.30
C HIS A 274 -11.37 3.57 -4.54
N ASP A 275 -12.22 3.43 -3.53
CA ASP A 275 -13.66 3.62 -3.69
C ASP A 275 -14.25 2.81 -4.86
N GLY A 276 -13.77 1.57 -5.03
CA GLY A 276 -14.04 0.72 -6.20
C GLY A 276 -15.52 0.39 -6.45
N LYS A 277 -16.39 0.56 -5.46
CA LYS A 277 -17.85 0.48 -5.65
C LYS A 277 -18.40 1.62 -6.51
N ASN A 278 -17.75 2.78 -6.48
CA ASN A 278 -18.23 4.01 -7.10
C ASN A 278 -17.28 4.50 -8.21
N GLN A 279 -16.04 4.03 -8.24
CA GLN A 279 -15.02 4.48 -9.18
C GLN A 279 -14.42 3.33 -9.99
N PRO A 280 -14.13 3.55 -11.29
CA PRO A 280 -13.47 2.55 -12.11
C PRO A 280 -12.02 2.35 -11.68
N SER A 281 -11.54 1.11 -11.80
CA SER A 281 -10.14 0.78 -11.52
C SER A 281 -9.20 1.27 -12.63
N LYS A 282 -7.97 1.59 -12.26
CA LYS A 282 -6.94 2.09 -13.19
C LYS A 282 -5.86 1.04 -13.42
N THR A 283 -5.40 0.85 -14.65
CA THR A 283 -4.26 -0.03 -14.95
C THR A 283 -3.00 0.50 -14.28
N TYR A 284 -2.21 -0.40 -13.70
CA TYR A 284 -0.93 -0.07 -13.07
C TYR A 284 0.05 -1.25 -13.15
N PRO A 285 1.31 -1.03 -13.57
CA PRO A 285 1.91 0.26 -13.91
C PRO A 285 1.28 0.95 -15.13
N ALA A 286 1.34 2.29 -15.18
CA ALA A 286 0.62 3.07 -16.20
C ALA A 286 1.26 2.99 -17.60
N PHE A 287 2.46 2.42 -17.72
CA PHE A 287 3.12 2.15 -19.00
C PHE A 287 2.62 0.87 -19.68
N LEU A 288 1.85 0.03 -18.97
CA LEU A 288 1.30 -1.18 -19.56
C LEU A 288 0.28 -0.85 -20.64
N GLU A 289 0.37 -1.55 -21.76
CA GLU A 289 -0.69 -1.50 -22.77
C GLU A 289 -1.98 -2.17 -22.23
N PRO A 290 -3.16 -1.82 -22.78
CA PRO A 290 -4.37 -2.58 -22.51
C PRO A 290 -4.12 -4.07 -22.79
N ASP A 291 -4.48 -4.93 -21.83
CA ASP A 291 -4.32 -6.40 -21.88
C ASP A 291 -2.88 -6.93 -21.74
N GLU A 292 -1.87 -6.05 -21.53
CA GLU A 292 -0.53 -6.48 -21.16
C GLU A 292 -0.51 -7.03 -19.72
N THR A 293 0.12 -8.19 -19.55
CA THR A 293 0.26 -8.83 -18.23
C THR A 293 1.61 -8.50 -17.61
N PHE A 294 1.57 -7.79 -16.48
CA PHE A 294 2.74 -7.58 -15.64
C PHE A 294 2.75 -8.61 -14.51
N ILE A 295 3.84 -9.37 -14.41
CA ILE A 295 4.00 -10.39 -13.36
C ILE A 295 4.79 -9.78 -12.20
N VAL A 296 4.10 -9.49 -11.11
CA VAL A 296 4.76 -9.02 -9.88
C VAL A 296 5.52 -10.19 -9.24
N PRO A 297 6.84 -10.09 -8.99
CA PRO A 297 7.62 -11.13 -8.33
C PRO A 297 7.21 -11.32 -6.88
N ASP A 298 7.75 -12.33 -6.20
CA ASP A 298 7.40 -12.66 -4.82
C ASP A 298 7.68 -11.52 -3.84
N SER A 299 8.72 -10.71 -4.08
CA SER A 299 9.09 -9.59 -3.22
C SER A 299 9.13 -8.27 -3.98
N PHE A 300 8.51 -7.25 -3.41
CA PHE A 300 8.48 -5.88 -3.96
C PHE A 300 8.32 -4.87 -2.83
N LEU A 301 8.55 -3.60 -3.13
CA LEU A 301 8.47 -2.52 -2.13
C LEU A 301 7.22 -1.68 -2.32
N VAL A 302 6.73 -1.18 -1.18
CA VAL A 302 5.66 -0.20 -1.08
C VAL A 302 6.26 1.06 -0.47
N ALA A 303 6.05 2.20 -1.12
CA ALA A 303 6.53 3.50 -0.66
C ALA A 303 5.35 4.46 -0.45
N LEU A 304 5.13 4.83 0.80
CA LEU A 304 4.10 5.77 1.24
C LEU A 304 4.78 7.09 1.63
N ASP A 305 4.52 8.13 0.85
CA ASP A 305 4.94 9.49 1.17
C ASP A 305 3.74 10.24 1.75
N MET A 306 3.71 10.46 3.07
CA MET A 306 2.65 11.21 3.73
C MET A 306 2.82 12.73 3.58
N ASP A 307 4.02 13.19 3.25
CA ASP A 307 4.33 14.60 3.05
C ASP A 307 3.79 15.07 1.69
N ASP A 308 4.01 14.28 0.63
CA ASP A 308 3.43 14.47 -0.70
C ASP A 308 2.04 13.83 -0.85
N GLY A 309 1.64 12.98 0.09
CA GLY A 309 0.36 12.29 0.10
C GLY A 309 0.22 11.33 -1.07
N THR A 310 1.25 10.52 -1.31
CA THR A 310 1.30 9.57 -2.43
C THR A 310 1.62 8.15 -1.98
N LEU A 311 1.11 7.17 -2.72
CA LEU A 311 1.49 5.77 -2.60
C LEU A 311 2.06 5.29 -3.92
N SER A 312 3.17 4.56 -3.87
CA SER A 312 3.88 4.05 -5.04
C SER A 312 4.53 2.69 -4.75
N PHE A 313 4.97 2.00 -5.81
CA PHE A 313 5.54 0.67 -5.71
C PHE A 313 6.88 0.57 -6.45
N ILE A 314 7.77 -0.29 -5.96
CA ILE A 314 9.05 -0.59 -6.59
C ILE A 314 9.13 -2.10 -6.80
N VAL A 315 9.31 -2.52 -8.05
CA VAL A 315 9.37 -3.93 -8.44
C VAL A 315 10.69 -4.16 -9.15
N ASP A 316 11.47 -5.16 -8.70
CA ASP A 316 12.82 -5.46 -9.20
C ASP A 316 13.74 -4.23 -9.30
N GLY A 317 13.62 -3.33 -8.32
CA GLY A 317 14.40 -2.09 -8.23
C GLY A 317 13.91 -0.94 -9.14
N GLN A 318 12.94 -1.20 -10.01
CA GLN A 318 12.34 -0.20 -10.89
C GLN A 318 11.13 0.46 -10.20
N TYR A 319 11.07 1.79 -10.29
CA TYR A 319 9.95 2.57 -9.78
C TYR A 319 8.78 2.54 -10.74
N MET A 320 7.61 2.14 -10.25
CA MET A 320 6.42 1.91 -11.06
C MET A 320 5.54 3.16 -11.22
N GLY A 321 6.00 4.32 -10.73
CA GLY A 321 5.24 5.56 -10.72
C GLY A 321 4.34 5.71 -9.51
N VAL A 322 3.63 6.85 -9.43
CA VAL A 322 2.65 7.12 -8.37
C VAL A 322 1.36 6.36 -8.65
N ALA A 323 0.97 5.47 -7.74
CA ALA A 323 -0.29 4.74 -7.80
C ALA A 323 -1.47 5.59 -7.30
N PHE A 324 -1.32 6.24 -6.14
CA PHE A 324 -2.36 7.06 -5.54
C PHE A 324 -1.83 8.41 -5.08
N ARG A 325 -2.71 9.42 -5.08
CA ARG A 325 -2.48 10.78 -4.58
C ARG A 325 -3.61 11.18 -3.63
N GLY A 326 -3.44 12.28 -2.90
CA GLY A 326 -4.47 12.82 -2.01
C GLY A 326 -4.50 12.14 -0.62
N LEU A 327 -3.37 11.58 -0.20
CA LEU A 327 -3.26 10.86 1.08
C LEU A 327 -2.86 11.77 2.26
N LYS A 328 -2.54 13.05 2.02
CA LYS A 328 -2.15 14.01 3.06
C LYS A 328 -3.25 14.17 4.11
N GLY A 329 -2.85 14.40 5.36
CA GLY A 329 -3.76 14.65 6.48
C GLY A 329 -4.52 13.41 6.98
N LYS A 330 -4.16 12.22 6.49
CA LYS A 330 -4.73 10.95 6.94
C LYS A 330 -3.76 10.24 7.89
N LYS A 331 -4.27 9.26 8.63
CA LYS A 331 -3.46 8.26 9.33
C LYS A 331 -3.61 6.93 8.60
N LEU A 332 -2.55 6.47 7.94
CA LEU A 332 -2.60 5.32 7.04
C LEU A 332 -1.71 4.18 7.51
N TYR A 333 -2.28 2.99 7.52
CA TYR A 333 -1.66 1.74 7.94
C TYR A 333 -1.36 0.89 6.71
N PRO A 334 -0.20 0.20 6.65
CA PRO A 334 0.00 -0.87 5.69
C PRO A 334 -1.12 -1.90 5.80
N VAL A 335 -1.66 -2.36 4.68
CA VAL A 335 -2.72 -3.36 4.66
C VAL A 335 -2.60 -4.27 3.44
N VAL A 336 -3.01 -5.51 3.60
CA VAL A 336 -3.25 -6.43 2.48
C VAL A 336 -4.60 -7.13 2.65
N SER A 337 -5.23 -7.54 1.55
CA SER A 337 -6.35 -8.50 1.58
C SER A 337 -6.05 -9.72 0.73
N ALA A 338 -6.30 -10.90 1.28
CA ALA A 338 -6.00 -12.20 0.70
C ALA A 338 -7.22 -13.13 0.69
N VAL A 339 -7.25 -14.02 -0.31
CA VAL A 339 -8.30 -15.05 -0.47
C VAL A 339 -7.75 -16.48 -0.48
N TRP A 340 -6.44 -16.64 -0.59
CA TRP A 340 -5.81 -17.96 -0.74
C TRP A 340 -5.71 -18.67 0.61
N GLY A 341 -6.07 -19.95 0.67
CA GLY A 341 -5.92 -20.76 1.87
C GLY A 341 -4.45 -21.06 2.14
N HIS A 342 -4.00 -20.94 3.39
CA HIS A 342 -2.62 -21.16 3.79
C HIS A 342 -1.59 -20.22 3.15
N CYS A 343 -2.01 -19.05 2.65
CA CYS A 343 -1.03 -18.06 2.23
C CYS A 343 -0.30 -17.48 3.46
N GLU A 344 1.00 -17.30 3.30
CA GLU A 344 1.85 -16.58 4.24
C GLU A 344 2.37 -15.30 3.57
N ILE A 345 2.17 -14.16 4.23
CA ILE A 345 2.63 -12.87 3.72
C ILE A 345 3.54 -12.22 4.76
N ARG A 346 4.79 -11.97 4.36
CA ARG A 346 5.76 -11.23 5.18
C ARG A 346 5.69 -9.74 4.87
N MET A 347 5.75 -8.91 5.91
CA MET A 347 6.03 -7.48 5.79
C MET A 347 7.28 -7.12 6.58
N ARG A 348 8.24 -6.50 5.89
CA ARG A 348 9.48 -6.01 6.49
C ARG A 348 9.61 -4.51 6.27
N TYR A 349 9.50 -3.73 7.34
CA TYR A 349 9.76 -2.30 7.28
C TYR A 349 11.25 -2.05 6.97
N LEU A 350 11.54 -1.16 6.01
CA LEU A 350 12.92 -0.92 5.58
C LEU A 350 13.51 0.32 6.24
N ASN A 351 12.83 1.45 6.10
CA ASN A 351 13.27 2.75 6.62
C ASN A 351 12.14 3.78 6.53
N GLY A 352 12.34 4.89 7.23
CA GLY A 352 11.52 6.10 7.09
C GLY A 352 12.39 7.36 7.05
N LEU A 353 11.89 8.41 6.42
CA LEU A 353 12.46 9.75 6.44
C LEU A 353 11.42 10.74 6.93
N ASP A 354 11.80 11.57 7.89
CA ASP A 354 10.98 12.69 8.33
C ASP A 354 10.83 13.77 7.23
N PRO A 355 9.77 14.60 7.28
CA PRO A 355 9.55 15.73 6.37
C PRO A 355 10.65 16.78 6.34
N GLU A 356 11.61 16.71 7.27
CA GLU A 356 12.66 17.71 7.40
C GLU A 356 13.63 17.70 6.21
N PRO A 357 14.23 18.86 5.87
CA PRO A 357 15.31 18.91 4.91
C PRO A 357 16.40 17.94 5.32
N LEU A 358 16.86 17.13 4.36
CA LEU A 358 17.95 16.20 4.62
C LEU A 358 19.22 16.99 4.99
N PRO A 359 19.98 16.54 6.01
CA PRO A 359 21.27 17.15 6.34
C PRO A 359 22.18 17.22 5.11
N LEU A 360 22.89 18.33 4.93
CA LEU A 360 23.83 18.50 3.81
C LEU A 360 24.83 17.35 3.73
N MET A 361 25.25 16.81 4.89
CA MET A 361 26.13 15.66 4.92
C MET A 361 25.53 14.47 4.17
N ASP A 362 24.26 14.11 4.42
CA ASP A 362 23.62 12.95 3.79
C ASP A 362 23.45 13.14 2.28
N LEU A 363 23.15 14.37 1.86
CA LEU A 363 23.13 14.73 0.44
C LEU A 363 24.51 14.58 -0.20
N CYS A 364 25.57 15.04 0.47
CA CYS A 364 26.96 14.87 0.02
C CYS A 364 27.36 13.40 -0.04
N ARG A 365 27.04 12.60 1.01
CA ARG A 365 27.28 11.15 1.04
C ARG A 365 26.67 10.48 -0.18
N ARG A 366 25.39 10.77 -0.45
CA ARG A 366 24.67 10.23 -1.60
C ARG A 366 25.33 10.65 -2.90
N SER A 367 25.64 11.93 -3.09
CA SER A 367 26.27 12.42 -4.32
C SER A 367 27.59 11.71 -4.62
N VAL A 368 28.41 11.45 -3.58
CA VAL A 368 29.66 10.70 -3.72
C VAL A 368 29.40 9.23 -4.07
N ARG A 369 28.46 8.57 -3.37
CA ARG A 369 28.12 7.16 -3.63
C ARG A 369 27.54 6.94 -5.03
N LEU A 370 26.71 7.87 -5.52
CA LEU A 370 26.21 7.86 -6.89
C LEU A 370 27.33 8.04 -7.92
N ALA A 371 28.26 8.96 -7.69
CA ALA A 371 29.40 9.20 -8.57
C ALA A 371 30.38 8.00 -8.60
N LEU A 372 30.52 7.28 -7.49
CA LEU A 372 31.31 6.05 -7.45
C LEU A 372 30.62 4.89 -8.18
N GLY A 373 29.30 4.80 -8.07
CA GLY A 373 28.51 3.67 -8.55
C GLY A 373 28.59 2.46 -7.60
N LYS A 374 27.56 1.61 -7.64
CA LYS A 374 27.41 0.48 -6.70
C LYS A 374 28.59 -0.49 -6.70
N GLU A 375 29.12 -0.80 -7.89
CA GLU A 375 30.23 -1.74 -8.07
C GLU A 375 31.50 -1.33 -7.32
N ARG A 376 31.75 -0.02 -7.21
CA ARG A 376 32.98 0.55 -6.62
C ARG A 376 32.83 0.94 -5.16
N LEU A 377 31.67 0.69 -4.54
CA LEU A 377 31.48 0.98 -3.11
C LEU A 377 32.39 0.11 -2.24
N ALA A 378 32.66 -1.13 -2.66
CA ALA A 378 33.60 -2.02 -1.96
C ALA A 378 35.04 -1.46 -1.98
N ASP A 379 35.39 -0.69 -3.01
CA ASP A 379 36.72 -0.14 -3.20
C ASP A 379 36.94 1.18 -2.44
N ILE A 380 35.96 1.68 -1.68
CA ILE A 380 36.08 2.93 -0.91
C ILE A 380 37.30 2.88 0.04
N HIS A 381 37.65 1.71 0.56
CA HIS A 381 38.83 1.53 1.40
C HIS A 381 40.15 1.86 0.68
N THR A 382 40.21 1.73 -0.65
CA THR A 382 41.38 2.03 -1.49
C THR A 382 41.55 3.51 -1.80
N LEU A 383 40.51 4.33 -1.63
CA LEU A 383 40.55 5.75 -1.96
C LEU A 383 41.53 6.49 -1.02
N PRO A 384 42.21 7.56 -1.48
CA PRO A 384 43.09 8.38 -0.65
C PRO A 384 42.28 9.34 0.26
N LEU A 385 41.33 8.80 1.01
CA LEU A 385 40.46 9.53 1.93
C LEU A 385 40.78 9.18 3.39
N PRO A 386 40.61 10.13 4.34
CA PRO A 386 40.65 9.86 5.77
C PRO A 386 39.71 8.71 6.18
N ALA A 387 40.11 7.94 7.19
CA ALA A 387 39.35 6.79 7.68
C ALA A 387 37.92 7.16 8.11
N SER A 388 37.75 8.33 8.75
CA SER A 388 36.43 8.84 9.14
C SER A 388 35.50 9.09 7.95
N LEU A 389 36.03 9.61 6.83
CA LEU A 389 35.24 9.81 5.61
C LEU A 389 34.92 8.49 4.91
N LYS A 390 35.83 7.51 4.94
CA LYS A 390 35.55 6.16 4.42
C LYS A 390 34.42 5.50 5.20
N ALA A 391 34.51 5.50 6.53
CA ALA A 391 33.48 4.97 7.42
C ALA A 391 32.14 5.69 7.19
N TYR A 392 32.17 7.02 7.13
CA TYR A 392 31.00 7.84 6.81
C TYR A 392 30.35 7.44 5.48
N LEU A 393 31.11 7.25 4.39
CA LEU A 393 30.58 6.85 3.09
C LEU A 393 30.04 5.41 3.07
N LEU A 394 30.52 4.54 3.96
CA LEU A 394 30.12 3.14 4.06
C LEU A 394 29.02 2.87 5.09
N TYR A 395 28.55 3.90 5.79
CA TYR A 395 27.66 3.77 6.96
C TYR A 395 28.25 2.89 8.08
N GLN A 396 29.56 3.06 8.34
CA GLN A 396 30.32 2.34 9.38
C GLN A 396 30.70 3.25 10.54
#